data_AF-A0A934NP62-F1
#
_entry.id   AF-A0A934NP62-F1
#
_cell.length_a   1.000
_cell.length_b   1.000
_cell.length_c   1.000
_cell.angle_alpha   90.00
_cell.angle_beta   90.00
_cell.angle_gamma   90.00
#
_symmetry.space_group_name_H-M   'P 1'
#
loop_
_entity.id
_entity.type
_entity.pdbx_description
1 polymer ?
#
loop_
_entity_poly.entity_id
_entity_poly.type
_entity_poly.pdbx_seq_one_letter_code
_entity_poly.pdbx_strand_id
1 'polypeptide(L)'
;MSDVLSNRVLNRTLLERQHLLERSRLGVAEMLEHLIGLQAQDVPPPFVALFSRLADFDPNVVSAGLDDRSFVRITLMRGTIHLVTAGDALRIAPHIQPQLEKLPFRKGFHFGATVGMDPDDVRARGERLLGDQPIPAAELRKLAAAEWPDRDGQAMLQVLLYLLPVLQTPPRGKWKHNNRPVWSRTESWLGRPLDGSYPVDDLIERYLRAFGPATTMDMQAWSKLVGLKEVVDRLGSRLRTYTDEAGRTLYDVADGQLADPDLPAPVRYLGWYDNALLSHKDRTRIVPEGSSITLASMSSNRSSVLLDGYLAGLYAIRTDGDRATLELATANGALSRRDADAVEAEGLALLEFLEPDKTPAVEFVERH
;
A
#
# COMPACT_ATOMS: atom_id res chain seq x y z
N MET A 1 -19.64 10.95 -26.56
CA MET A 1 -19.79 10.00 -25.44
C MET A 1 -19.98 10.83 -24.19
N SER A 2 -20.91 10.45 -23.30
CA SER A 2 -21.16 11.19 -22.07
C SER A 2 -19.85 11.38 -21.28
N ASP A 3 -19.51 12.63 -20.93
CA ASP A 3 -18.38 12.92 -20.04
C ASP A 3 -18.68 12.52 -18.58
N VAL A 4 -19.90 12.04 -18.30
CA VAL A 4 -20.30 11.47 -17.00
C VAL A 4 -19.95 9.98 -16.95
N LEU A 5 -19.11 9.60 -16.00
CA LEU A 5 -18.69 8.23 -15.73
C LEU A 5 -19.50 7.61 -14.60
N SER A 6 -20.07 6.43 -14.85
CA SER A 6 -20.72 5.65 -13.80
C SER A 6 -19.71 5.00 -12.87
N ASN A 7 -20.15 4.68 -11.64
CA ASN A 7 -19.30 3.97 -10.69
C ASN A 7 -18.81 2.61 -11.23
N ARG A 8 -19.60 1.94 -12.10
CA ARG A 8 -19.21 0.68 -12.74
C ARG A 8 -18.04 0.88 -13.73
N VAL A 9 -18.05 1.95 -14.52
CA VAL A 9 -16.90 2.28 -15.42
C VAL A 9 -15.66 2.58 -14.59
N LEU A 10 -15.80 3.34 -13.49
CA LEU A 10 -14.69 3.64 -12.59
C LEU A 10 -14.12 2.40 -11.90
N ASN A 11 -14.99 1.47 -11.51
CA ASN A 11 -14.61 0.17 -10.96
C ASN A 11 -13.80 -0.64 -11.98
N ARG A 12 -14.33 -0.86 -13.19
CA ARG A 12 -13.63 -1.65 -14.21
C ARG A 12 -12.32 -1.04 -14.64
N THR A 13 -12.29 0.27 -14.83
CA THR A 13 -11.06 0.98 -15.21
C THR A 13 -10.01 0.85 -14.12
N LEU A 14 -10.40 0.97 -12.84
CA LEU A 14 -9.48 0.74 -11.73
C LEU A 14 -8.99 -0.71 -11.72
N LEU A 15 -9.87 -1.71 -11.83
CA LEU A 15 -9.47 -3.11 -11.78
C LEU A 15 -8.55 -3.50 -12.96
N GLU A 16 -8.78 -2.96 -14.15
CA GLU A 16 -7.92 -3.14 -15.31
C GLU A 16 -6.52 -2.59 -15.03
N ARG A 17 -6.45 -1.33 -14.59
CA ARG A 17 -5.17 -0.67 -14.22
C ARG A 17 -4.50 -1.32 -13.03
N GLN A 18 -5.25 -1.99 -12.16
CA GLN A 18 -4.68 -2.73 -11.04
C GLN A 18 -4.26 -4.15 -11.42
N HIS A 19 -4.44 -4.58 -12.67
CA HIS A 19 -4.23 -5.97 -13.11
C HIS A 19 -5.03 -6.99 -12.29
N LEU A 20 -6.24 -6.59 -11.89
CA LEU A 20 -7.17 -7.43 -11.11
C LEU A 20 -8.25 -8.06 -12.00
N LEU A 21 -8.54 -7.51 -13.18
CA LEU A 21 -9.38 -8.17 -14.19
C LEU A 21 -8.67 -9.40 -14.79
N GLU A 22 -7.38 -9.26 -15.08
CA GLU A 22 -6.52 -10.31 -15.58
C GLU A 22 -5.14 -10.21 -14.92
N ARG A 23 -4.59 -11.34 -14.47
CA ARG A 23 -3.24 -11.39 -13.92
C ARG A 23 -2.24 -11.12 -15.04
N SER A 24 -1.33 -10.18 -14.80
CA SER A 24 -0.33 -9.72 -15.75
C SER A 24 0.88 -10.66 -15.83
N ARG A 25 1.59 -10.63 -16.96
CA ARG A 25 2.90 -11.26 -17.14
C ARG A 25 4.09 -10.32 -16.89
N LEU A 26 3.82 -9.12 -16.39
CA LEU A 26 4.86 -8.18 -15.97
C LEU A 26 5.75 -8.80 -14.88
N GLY A 27 7.00 -8.35 -14.80
CA GLY A 27 7.87 -8.64 -13.69
C GLY A 27 7.43 -7.93 -12.39
N VAL A 28 7.93 -8.41 -11.24
CA VAL A 28 7.66 -7.80 -9.93
C VAL A 28 8.08 -6.33 -9.90
N ALA A 29 9.25 -5.98 -10.47
CA ALA A 29 9.74 -4.61 -10.51
C ALA A 29 8.77 -3.68 -11.27
N GLU A 30 8.34 -4.10 -12.46
CA GLU A 30 7.40 -3.34 -13.30
C GLU A 30 6.04 -3.17 -12.59
N MET A 31 5.55 -4.22 -11.92
CA MET A 31 4.32 -4.13 -11.14
C MET A 31 4.45 -3.17 -9.95
N LEU A 32 5.59 -3.19 -9.24
CA LEU A 32 5.85 -2.26 -8.14
C LEU A 32 5.94 -0.81 -8.64
N GLU A 33 6.59 -0.58 -9.78
CA GLU A 33 6.68 0.76 -10.39
C GLU A 33 5.32 1.25 -10.88
N HIS A 34 4.54 0.38 -11.52
CA HIS A 34 3.20 0.70 -11.98
C HIS A 34 2.27 1.05 -10.80
N LEU A 35 2.27 0.25 -9.74
CA LEU A 35 1.43 0.48 -8.56
C LEU A 35 1.97 1.56 -7.61
N ILE A 36 3.16 2.10 -7.88
CA ILE A 36 3.85 3.06 -7.02
C ILE A 36 4.06 2.50 -5.61
N GLY A 37 4.44 1.22 -5.57
CA GLY A 37 4.66 0.44 -4.36
C GLY A 37 3.41 -0.19 -3.75
N LEU A 38 3.67 -1.12 -2.84
CA LEU A 38 2.65 -1.85 -2.09
C LEU A 38 2.88 -1.64 -0.60
N GLN A 39 1.84 -1.30 0.16
CA GLN A 39 1.99 -1.11 1.60
C GLN A 39 2.42 -2.42 2.29
N ALA A 40 3.55 -2.35 3.00
CA ALA A 40 4.34 -3.46 3.51
C ALA A 40 4.68 -3.29 5.00
N GLN A 41 3.75 -2.72 5.80
CA GLN A 41 3.91 -2.60 7.26
C GLN A 41 4.12 -3.99 7.90
N ASP A 42 3.31 -4.93 7.43
CA ASP A 42 3.44 -6.36 7.68
C ASP A 42 4.04 -7.05 6.46
N VAL A 43 4.56 -8.26 6.69
CA VAL A 43 5.22 -9.05 5.64
C VAL A 43 4.22 -9.61 4.62
N PRO A 44 3.09 -10.23 5.00
CA PRO A 44 2.20 -10.89 4.02
C PRO A 44 1.52 -10.00 2.96
N PRO A 45 1.02 -8.79 3.26
CA PRO A 45 0.14 -8.06 2.33
C PRO A 45 0.70 -7.81 0.93
N PRO A 46 1.97 -7.39 0.74
CA PRO A 46 2.54 -7.22 -0.60
C PRO A 46 2.58 -8.52 -1.41
N PHE A 47 2.81 -9.68 -0.78
CA PHE A 47 2.83 -10.96 -1.48
C PHE A 47 1.45 -11.37 -1.96
N VAL A 48 0.41 -11.17 -1.12
CA VAL A 48 -0.98 -11.40 -1.55
C VAL A 48 -1.36 -10.43 -2.67
N ALA A 49 -0.99 -9.14 -2.54
CA ALA A 49 -1.27 -8.15 -3.57
C ALA A 49 -0.61 -8.47 -4.92
N LEU A 50 0.62 -9.02 -4.92
CA LEU A 50 1.32 -9.47 -6.12
C LEU A 50 0.71 -10.77 -6.69
N PHE A 51 0.39 -11.75 -5.85
CA PHE A 51 -0.30 -12.98 -6.25
C PHE A 51 -1.61 -12.68 -7.02
N SER A 52 -2.36 -11.69 -6.56
CA SER A 52 -3.64 -11.32 -7.18
C SER A 52 -3.49 -10.59 -8.52
N ARG A 53 -2.28 -10.18 -8.89
CA ARG A 53 -1.98 -9.33 -10.05
C ARG A 53 -1.00 -9.93 -11.04
N LEU A 54 -0.20 -10.91 -10.65
CA LEU A 54 0.85 -11.51 -11.45
C LEU A 54 0.55 -12.98 -11.73
N ALA A 55 0.68 -13.38 -12.99
CA ALA A 55 0.68 -14.77 -13.38
C ALA A 55 1.98 -15.44 -12.93
N ASP A 56 1.90 -16.67 -12.45
CA ASP A 56 3.06 -17.49 -12.04
C ASP A 56 4.02 -16.79 -11.04
N PHE A 57 3.45 -16.01 -10.10
CA PHE A 57 4.22 -15.23 -9.15
C PHE A 57 5.07 -16.09 -8.20
N ASP A 58 6.39 -15.94 -8.29
CA ASP A 58 7.34 -16.50 -7.32
C ASP A 58 7.67 -15.47 -6.21
N PRO A 59 7.32 -15.73 -4.93
CA PRO A 59 7.58 -14.81 -3.84
C PRO A 59 9.08 -14.69 -3.51
N ASN A 60 9.93 -15.61 -3.99
CA ASN A 60 11.37 -15.53 -3.81
C ASN A 60 11.98 -14.39 -4.63
N VAL A 61 11.34 -13.93 -5.71
CA VAL A 61 11.79 -12.75 -6.48
C VAL A 61 11.81 -11.50 -5.60
N VAL A 62 10.78 -11.30 -4.76
CA VAL A 62 10.76 -10.19 -3.79
C VAL A 62 11.89 -10.36 -2.76
N SER A 63 12.11 -11.59 -2.29
CA SER A 63 13.14 -11.87 -1.29
C SER A 63 14.55 -11.62 -1.82
N ALA A 64 14.83 -12.05 -3.05
CA ALA A 64 16.08 -11.80 -3.75
C ALA A 64 16.28 -10.29 -3.99
N GLY A 65 15.23 -9.58 -4.42
CA GLY A 65 15.30 -8.14 -4.62
C GLY A 65 15.54 -7.34 -3.33
N LEU A 66 15.09 -7.83 -2.17
CA LEU A 66 15.44 -7.25 -0.88
C LEU A 66 16.90 -7.52 -0.48
N ASP A 67 17.44 -8.70 -0.83
CA ASP A 67 18.84 -9.06 -0.54
C ASP A 67 19.82 -8.26 -1.42
N ASP A 68 19.53 -8.13 -2.72
CA ASP A 68 20.36 -7.38 -3.68
C ASP A 68 20.09 -5.87 -3.69
N ARG A 69 19.11 -5.42 -2.89
CA ARG A 69 18.69 -4.03 -2.70
C ARG A 69 18.02 -3.38 -3.91
N SER A 70 17.63 -4.14 -4.93
CA SER A 70 16.79 -3.64 -6.03
C SER A 70 15.37 -3.31 -5.56
N PHE A 71 14.89 -3.97 -4.52
CA PHE A 71 13.66 -3.63 -3.78
C PHE A 71 13.98 -3.22 -2.35
N VAL A 72 13.16 -2.33 -1.81
CA VAL A 72 13.30 -1.86 -0.42
C VAL A 72 11.95 -1.70 0.26
N ARG A 73 11.95 -1.78 1.58
CA ARG A 73 10.78 -1.51 2.44
C ARG A 73 11.01 -0.19 3.18
N ILE A 74 10.45 0.90 2.66
CA ILE A 74 10.73 2.29 3.08
C ILE A 74 9.45 2.99 3.56
N THR A 75 9.56 3.89 4.54
CA THR A 75 8.44 4.74 4.94
C THR A 75 8.14 5.76 3.85
N LEU A 76 6.94 5.70 3.26
CA LEU A 76 6.51 6.60 2.18
C LEU A 76 5.10 7.13 2.45
N MET A 77 4.19 7.02 1.47
CA MET A 77 2.85 7.60 1.48
C MET A 77 2.15 7.34 2.81
N ARG A 78 1.53 8.39 3.37
CA ARG A 78 0.77 8.31 4.65
C ARG A 78 1.61 7.90 5.87
N GLY A 79 2.94 7.89 5.77
CA GLY A 79 3.83 7.49 6.86
C GLY A 79 3.81 5.98 7.12
N THR A 80 3.43 5.17 6.14
CA THR A 80 3.47 3.71 6.24
C THR A 80 4.61 3.12 5.41
N ILE A 81 5.06 1.94 5.79
CA ILE A 81 6.12 1.23 5.06
C ILE A 81 5.55 0.70 3.74
N HIS A 82 6.26 0.90 2.64
CA HIS A 82 5.92 0.38 1.32
C HIS A 82 7.08 -0.44 0.75
N LEU A 83 6.77 -1.55 0.08
CA LEU A 83 7.65 -2.27 -0.81
C LEU A 83 7.68 -1.53 -2.15
N VAL A 84 8.85 -1.08 -2.58
CA VAL A 84 9.09 -0.34 -3.83
C VAL A 84 10.41 -0.76 -4.45
N THR A 85 10.65 -0.38 -5.70
CA THR A 85 12.00 -0.44 -6.28
C THR A 85 12.91 0.61 -5.64
N ALA A 86 14.23 0.37 -5.67
CA ALA A 86 15.22 1.31 -5.18
C ALA A 86 15.13 2.67 -5.90
N GLY A 87 14.84 2.66 -7.20
CA GLY A 87 14.64 3.90 -7.98
C GLY A 87 13.47 4.73 -7.46
N ASP A 88 12.33 4.09 -7.21
CA ASP A 88 11.15 4.76 -6.67
C ASP A 88 11.35 5.22 -5.23
N ALA A 89 12.07 4.47 -4.40
CA ALA A 89 12.42 4.92 -3.06
C ALA A 89 13.18 6.26 -3.07
N LEU A 90 14.18 6.40 -3.96
CA LEU A 90 14.99 7.61 -4.08
C LEU A 90 14.21 8.81 -4.64
N ARG A 91 13.26 8.57 -5.55
CA ARG A 91 12.44 9.62 -6.21
C ARG A 91 11.25 10.07 -5.37
N ILE A 92 10.59 9.14 -4.68
CA ILE A 92 9.33 9.42 -3.95
C ILE A 92 9.62 9.97 -2.56
N ALA A 93 10.63 9.47 -1.86
CA ALA A 93 10.91 9.91 -0.49
C ALA A 93 11.05 11.44 -0.35
N PRO A 94 11.76 12.18 -1.23
CA PRO A 94 11.86 13.64 -1.17
C PRO A 94 10.52 14.39 -1.20
N HIS A 95 9.51 13.85 -1.88
CA HIS A 95 8.18 14.46 -1.92
C HIS A 95 7.40 14.25 -0.61
N ILE A 96 7.56 13.07 -0.01
CA ILE A 96 6.76 12.67 1.15
C ILE A 96 7.39 13.13 2.47
N GLN A 97 8.72 13.10 2.55
CA GLN A 97 9.51 13.39 3.75
C GLN A 97 9.13 14.73 4.41
N PRO A 98 8.93 15.85 3.68
CA PRO A 98 8.58 17.13 4.30
C PRO A 98 7.23 17.13 5.06
N GLN A 99 6.32 16.22 4.73
CA GLN A 99 5.06 16.08 5.49
C GLN A 99 5.26 15.16 6.71
N LEU A 100 6.10 14.14 6.60
CA LEU A 100 6.40 13.24 7.71
C LEU A 100 7.14 13.94 8.85
N GLU A 101 8.13 14.78 8.52
CA GLU A 101 8.92 15.55 9.50
C GLU A 101 8.06 16.47 10.38
N LYS A 102 6.89 16.89 9.88
CA LYS A 102 5.95 17.75 10.62
C LYS A 102 5.08 16.97 11.60
N LEU A 103 4.90 15.66 11.40
CA LEU A 103 3.91 14.88 12.16
C LEU A 103 4.26 14.77 13.65
N PRO A 104 5.52 14.47 14.05
CA PRO A 104 5.88 14.41 15.46
C PRO A 104 5.62 15.70 16.24
N PHE A 105 5.75 16.86 15.58
CA PHE A 105 5.64 18.18 16.22
C PHE A 105 4.24 18.80 16.18
N ARG A 106 3.24 18.05 15.68
CA ARG A 106 1.83 18.45 15.69
C ARG A 106 1.08 17.67 16.75
N LYS A 107 0.09 18.30 17.40
CA LYS A 107 -0.78 17.63 18.38
C LYS A 107 -1.28 16.29 17.82
N GLY A 108 -1.02 15.21 18.56
CA GLY A 108 -1.29 13.85 18.13
C GLY A 108 -0.04 12.98 18.16
N PHE A 109 0.42 12.54 16.99
CA PHE A 109 1.44 11.51 16.79
C PHE A 109 2.74 11.78 17.57
N HIS A 110 2.95 11.08 18.68
CA HIS A 110 4.12 11.20 19.57
C HIS A 110 4.46 12.63 20.06
N PHE A 111 3.52 13.58 19.94
CA PHE A 111 3.72 15.00 20.26
C PHE A 111 4.24 15.23 21.68
N GLY A 112 3.75 14.46 22.66
CA GLY A 112 4.18 14.57 24.05
C GLY A 112 5.69 14.38 24.23
N ALA A 113 6.33 13.59 23.36
CA ALA A 113 7.78 13.37 23.42
C ALA A 113 8.59 14.54 22.82
N THR A 114 7.98 15.37 21.98
CA THR A 114 8.67 16.46 21.26
C THR A 114 8.33 17.85 21.76
N VAL A 115 7.51 17.98 22.82
CA VAL A 115 7.13 19.29 23.37
C VAL A 115 8.37 20.09 23.78
N GLY A 116 8.45 21.32 23.29
CA GLY A 116 9.53 22.26 23.60
C GLY A 116 10.87 21.95 22.94
N MET A 117 10.91 20.96 22.03
CA MET A 117 12.12 20.63 21.28
C MET A 117 12.15 21.37 19.94
N ASP A 118 13.35 21.74 19.50
CA ASP A 118 13.59 22.28 18.17
C ASP A 118 13.64 21.13 17.14
N PRO A 119 12.74 21.08 16.14
CA PRO A 119 12.73 20.02 15.13
C PRO A 119 14.07 19.78 14.44
N ASP A 120 14.82 20.84 14.14
CA ASP A 120 16.09 20.73 13.42
C ASP A 120 17.17 20.09 14.30
N ASP A 121 17.21 20.43 15.59
CA ASP A 121 18.12 19.80 16.56
C ASP A 121 17.79 18.31 16.77
N VAL A 122 16.50 17.96 16.89
CA VAL A 122 16.09 16.55 17.01
C VAL A 122 16.47 15.76 15.77
N ARG A 123 16.25 16.32 14.58
CA ARG A 123 16.63 15.68 13.31
C ARG A 123 18.14 15.46 13.23
N ALA A 124 18.94 16.48 13.53
CA ALA A 124 20.41 16.40 13.49
C ALA A 124 20.97 15.37 14.49
N ARG A 125 20.41 15.29 15.70
CA ARG A 125 20.75 14.25 16.69
C ARG A 125 20.32 12.87 16.21
N GLY A 126 19.10 12.75 15.70
CA GLY A 126 18.57 11.52 15.13
C GLY A 126 19.46 10.93 14.04
N GLU A 127 19.97 11.80 13.16
CA GLU A 127 20.88 11.40 12.08
C GLU A 127 22.20 10.83 12.63
N ARG A 128 22.75 11.44 13.70
CA ARG A 128 23.94 10.90 14.39
C ARG A 128 23.68 9.56 15.08
N LEU A 129 22.51 9.40 15.71
CA LEU A 129 22.15 8.15 16.40
C LEU A 129 21.90 6.98 15.44
N LEU A 130 21.29 7.25 14.28
CA LEU A 130 21.08 6.25 13.24
C LEU A 130 22.38 5.88 12.53
N GLY A 131 23.25 6.86 12.28
CA GLY A 131 24.52 6.65 11.58
C GLY A 131 24.36 6.09 10.16
N ASP A 132 25.42 5.46 9.66
CA ASP A 132 25.47 4.87 8.31
C ASP A 132 25.22 3.37 8.26
N GLN A 133 25.28 2.69 9.40
CA GLN A 133 25.13 1.24 9.48
C GLN A 133 23.71 0.87 9.94
N PRO A 134 23.15 -0.25 9.44
CA PRO A 134 21.85 -0.71 9.91
C PRO A 134 21.83 -0.94 11.43
N ILE A 135 20.79 -0.45 12.10
CA ILE A 135 20.63 -0.51 13.55
C ILE A 135 19.33 -1.25 13.95
N PRO A 136 19.39 -2.24 14.86
CA PRO A 136 18.18 -2.86 15.39
C PRO A 136 17.29 -1.82 16.09
N ALA A 137 15.98 -1.88 15.88
CA ALA A 137 15.05 -0.93 16.51
C ALA A 137 15.14 -0.91 18.05
N ALA A 138 15.45 -2.06 18.66
CA ALA A 138 15.64 -2.16 20.10
C ALA A 138 16.87 -1.40 20.60
N GLU A 139 17.91 -1.28 19.77
CA GLU A 139 19.13 -0.55 20.07
C GLU A 139 18.95 0.95 19.83
N LEU A 140 18.34 1.33 18.71
CA LEU A 140 17.99 2.73 18.45
C LEU A 140 17.07 3.30 19.55
N ARG A 141 16.16 2.49 20.09
CA ARG A 141 15.35 2.87 21.27
C ARG A 141 16.19 3.13 22.52
N LYS A 142 17.22 2.32 22.78
CA LYS A 142 18.14 2.53 23.92
C LYS A 142 18.96 3.79 23.73
N LEU A 143 19.48 4.03 22.52
CA LEU A 143 20.21 5.25 22.18
C LEU A 143 19.32 6.49 22.33
N ALA A 144 18.08 6.44 21.84
CA ALA A 144 17.12 7.53 22.00
C ALA A 144 16.80 7.81 23.48
N ALA A 145 16.62 6.77 24.31
CA ALA A 145 16.41 6.95 25.74
C ALA A 145 17.63 7.54 26.48
N ALA A 146 18.85 7.29 25.99
CA ALA A 146 20.06 7.87 26.54
C ALA A 146 20.27 9.33 26.09
N GLU A 147 19.96 9.65 24.84
CA GLU A 147 20.04 11.01 24.29
C GLU A 147 18.98 11.95 24.89
N TRP A 148 17.78 11.43 25.18
CA TRP A 148 16.69 12.17 25.81
C TRP A 148 16.16 11.47 27.07
N PRO A 149 16.89 11.56 28.21
CA PRO A 149 16.54 10.85 29.45
C PRO A 149 15.20 11.26 30.07
N ASP A 150 14.70 12.45 29.75
CA ASP A 150 13.43 13.01 30.23
C ASP A 150 12.26 12.75 29.26
N ARG A 151 12.45 11.86 28.28
CA ARG A 151 11.46 11.49 27.26
C ARG A 151 11.26 9.98 27.20
N ASP A 152 10.11 9.57 26.65
CA ASP A 152 9.87 8.16 26.36
C ASP A 152 10.70 7.72 25.15
N GLY A 153 11.62 6.78 25.36
CA GLY A 153 12.54 6.31 24.32
C GLY A 153 11.84 5.61 23.15
N GLN A 154 10.68 4.97 23.38
CA GLN A 154 9.91 4.36 22.29
C GLN A 154 9.25 5.43 21.42
N ALA A 155 8.68 6.47 22.02
CA ALA A 155 8.15 7.62 21.30
C ALA A 155 9.26 8.34 20.53
N MET A 156 10.43 8.57 21.13
CA MET A 156 11.56 9.17 20.43
C MET A 156 12.05 8.31 19.27
N LEU A 157 12.12 6.98 19.41
CA LEU A 157 12.36 6.10 18.25
C LEU A 157 11.39 6.39 17.10
N GLN A 158 10.08 6.46 17.37
CA GLN A 158 9.09 6.75 16.32
C GLN A 158 9.26 8.16 15.72
N VAL A 159 9.60 9.16 16.54
CA VAL A 159 9.93 10.52 16.07
C VAL A 159 11.08 10.45 15.06
N LEU A 160 12.17 9.75 15.39
CA LEU A 160 13.34 9.64 14.51
C LEU A 160 13.02 8.96 13.17
N LEU A 161 12.18 7.92 13.20
CA LEU A 161 11.77 7.19 11.99
C LEU A 161 10.89 8.02 11.04
N TYR A 162 10.33 9.14 11.51
CA TYR A 162 9.57 10.10 10.70
C TYR A 162 10.40 11.31 10.27
N LEU A 163 11.45 11.64 11.04
CA LEU A 163 12.32 12.78 10.75
C LEU A 163 13.36 12.52 9.67
N LEU A 164 13.60 11.26 9.33
CA LEU A 164 14.62 10.87 8.36
C LEU A 164 14.07 9.86 7.35
N PRO A 165 14.56 9.90 6.10
CA PRO A 165 14.24 8.89 5.10
C PRO A 165 14.93 7.58 5.50
N VAL A 166 14.15 6.66 6.04
CA VAL A 166 14.63 5.38 6.57
C VAL A 166 13.87 4.19 5.99
N LEU A 167 14.56 3.06 5.94
CA LEU A 167 14.03 1.79 5.45
C LEU A 167 14.33 0.65 6.42
N GLN A 168 13.55 -0.43 6.29
CA GLN A 168 13.80 -1.70 6.96
C GLN A 168 14.69 -2.58 6.07
N THR A 169 15.76 -3.11 6.67
CA THR A 169 16.69 -4.03 6.01
C THR A 169 16.23 -5.48 6.14
N PRO A 170 16.62 -6.37 5.20
CA PRO A 170 16.40 -7.81 5.34
C PRO A 170 17.07 -8.37 6.61
N PRO A 171 16.59 -9.49 7.16
CA PRO A 171 15.65 -10.43 6.54
C PRO A 171 14.16 -10.07 6.71
N ARG A 172 13.80 -9.05 7.50
CA ARG A 172 12.38 -8.69 7.70
C ARG A 172 11.76 -8.24 6.37
N GLY A 173 10.65 -8.86 5.98
CA GLY A 173 9.93 -8.53 4.75
C GLY A 173 10.20 -9.49 3.61
N LYS A 174 11.21 -10.36 3.73
CA LYS A 174 11.36 -11.51 2.84
C LYS A 174 10.21 -12.50 3.06
N TRP A 175 9.97 -13.35 2.07
CA TRP A 175 8.92 -14.36 2.11
C TRP A 175 9.03 -15.21 3.38
N LYS A 176 7.94 -15.28 4.16
CA LYS A 176 7.88 -15.97 5.47
C LYS A 176 8.89 -15.52 6.54
N HIS A 177 9.56 -14.36 6.37
CA HIS A 177 10.50 -13.81 7.34
C HIS A 177 9.97 -12.54 8.03
N ASN A 178 9.34 -12.72 9.19
CA ASN A 178 8.77 -11.63 10.02
C ASN A 178 9.68 -11.22 11.20
N ASN A 179 10.98 -11.09 10.94
CA ASN A 179 11.98 -10.76 11.96
C ASN A 179 11.76 -9.37 12.58
N ARG A 180 12.41 -9.08 13.72
CA ARG A 180 12.39 -7.73 14.30
C ARG A 180 13.03 -6.72 13.34
N PRO A 181 12.53 -5.47 13.28
CA PRO A 181 13.02 -4.49 12.31
C PRO A 181 14.43 -4.01 12.65
N VAL A 182 15.25 -3.90 11.60
CA VAL A 182 16.56 -3.25 11.58
C VAL A 182 16.46 -2.10 10.59
N TRP A 183 16.77 -0.90 11.04
CA TRP A 183 16.59 0.34 10.28
C TRP A 183 17.90 0.83 9.71
N SER A 184 17.85 1.42 8.52
CA SER A 184 18.98 2.13 7.92
C SER A 184 18.49 3.43 7.29
N ARG A 185 19.35 4.44 7.21
CA ARG A 185 19.13 5.58 6.33
C ARG A 185 19.10 5.08 4.88
N THR A 186 18.18 5.63 4.09
CA THR A 186 17.94 5.19 2.71
C THR A 186 19.17 5.36 1.83
N GLU A 187 19.83 6.51 1.90
CA GLU A 187 21.03 6.82 1.08
C GLU A 187 22.22 5.94 1.45
N SER A 188 22.45 5.72 2.75
CA SER A 188 23.53 4.85 3.26
C SER A 188 23.33 3.40 2.83
N TRP A 189 22.08 2.90 2.84
CA TRP A 189 21.77 1.54 2.41
C TRP A 189 21.89 1.36 0.89
N LEU A 190 21.39 2.32 0.11
CA LEU A 190 21.37 2.24 -1.35
C LEU A 190 22.67 2.71 -2.01
N GLY A 191 23.56 3.38 -1.26
CA GLY A 191 24.80 3.97 -1.80
C GLY A 191 24.55 5.05 -2.84
N ARG A 192 23.36 5.66 -2.84
CA ARG A 192 22.88 6.61 -3.85
C ARG A 192 22.13 7.75 -3.16
N PRO A 193 22.27 9.00 -3.64
CA PRO A 193 21.56 10.11 -3.06
C PRO A 193 20.06 10.07 -3.39
N LEU A 194 19.24 10.68 -2.55
CA LEU A 194 17.85 10.96 -2.86
C LEU A 194 17.74 11.88 -4.09
N ASP A 195 16.74 11.66 -4.93
CA ASP A 195 16.50 12.43 -6.15
C ASP A 195 15.41 13.48 -5.93
N GLY A 196 15.80 14.63 -5.39
CA GLY A 196 14.90 15.78 -5.22
C GLY A 196 14.53 16.50 -6.53
N SER A 197 15.10 16.09 -7.66
CA SER A 197 14.83 16.71 -8.97
C SER A 197 13.65 16.06 -9.71
N TYR A 198 13.19 14.89 -9.25
CA TYR A 198 12.04 14.22 -9.82
C TYR A 198 10.78 15.10 -9.73
N PRO A 199 10.05 15.36 -10.83
CA PRO A 199 8.87 16.23 -10.79
C PRO A 199 7.71 15.57 -10.04
N VAL A 200 7.09 16.30 -9.11
CA VAL A 200 5.85 15.84 -8.45
C VAL A 200 4.72 15.63 -9.48
N ASP A 201 4.73 16.40 -10.56
CA ASP A 201 3.82 16.30 -11.69
C ASP A 201 3.86 14.89 -12.31
N ASP A 202 5.07 14.32 -12.46
CA ASP A 202 5.25 12.97 -12.99
C ASP A 202 4.83 11.89 -11.98
N LEU A 203 4.97 12.13 -10.68
CA LEU A 203 4.40 11.25 -9.65
C LEU A 203 2.87 11.22 -9.71
N ILE A 204 2.22 12.37 -9.90
CA ILE A 204 0.76 12.47 -9.98
C ILE A 204 0.24 11.90 -11.31
N GLU A 205 0.94 12.07 -12.42
CA GLU A 205 0.58 11.38 -13.67
C GLU A 205 0.67 9.85 -13.50
N ARG A 206 1.75 9.34 -12.89
CA ARG A 206 1.86 7.90 -12.56
C ARG A 206 0.71 7.43 -11.69
N TYR A 207 0.31 8.22 -10.69
CA TYR A 207 -0.87 7.90 -9.87
C TYR A 207 -2.13 7.77 -10.73
N LEU A 208 -2.35 8.68 -11.69
CA LEU A 208 -3.50 8.59 -12.59
C LEU A 208 -3.41 7.37 -13.52
N ARG A 209 -2.23 6.99 -14.01
CA ARG A 209 -2.06 5.77 -14.80
C ARG A 209 -2.41 4.50 -14.03
N ALA A 210 -2.19 4.47 -12.73
CA ALA A 210 -2.48 3.31 -11.88
C ALA A 210 -3.88 3.33 -11.26
N PHE A 211 -4.42 4.51 -10.95
CA PHE A 211 -5.58 4.68 -10.08
C PHE A 211 -6.67 5.59 -10.68
N GLY A 212 -6.41 6.27 -11.78
CA GLY A 212 -7.35 7.18 -12.45
C GLY A 212 -8.54 6.45 -13.11
N PRO A 213 -9.55 7.20 -13.55
CA PRO A 213 -9.79 8.63 -13.29
C PRO A 213 -10.04 8.92 -11.80
N ALA A 214 -9.53 10.03 -11.27
CA ALA A 214 -9.56 10.35 -9.84
C ALA A 214 -9.65 11.85 -9.56
N THR A 215 -10.16 12.22 -8.38
CA THR A 215 -10.19 13.62 -7.91
C THR A 215 -8.85 14.04 -7.31
N THR A 216 -8.61 15.35 -7.16
CA THR A 216 -7.48 15.85 -6.35
C THR A 216 -7.56 15.42 -4.89
N MET A 217 -8.78 15.18 -4.38
CA MET A 217 -9.01 14.68 -3.02
C MET A 217 -8.58 13.21 -2.88
N ASP A 218 -8.73 12.40 -3.92
CA ASP A 218 -8.24 11.01 -3.96
C ASP A 218 -6.71 10.97 -3.98
N MET A 219 -6.09 11.77 -4.87
CA MET A 219 -4.64 11.90 -4.96
C MET A 219 -4.03 12.35 -3.61
N GLN A 220 -4.69 13.28 -2.91
CA GLN A 220 -4.28 13.74 -1.58
C GLN A 220 -4.51 12.67 -0.51
N ALA A 221 -5.61 11.93 -0.56
CA ALA A 221 -5.86 10.84 0.38
C ALA A 221 -4.79 9.74 0.27
N TRP A 222 -4.38 9.42 -0.96
CA TRP A 222 -3.31 8.47 -1.24
C TRP A 222 -1.94 8.98 -0.77
N SER A 223 -1.52 10.18 -1.19
CA SER A 223 -0.14 10.67 -0.99
C SER A 223 0.10 11.46 0.30
N LYS A 224 -0.92 12.14 0.83
CA LYS A 224 -0.84 13.26 1.80
C LYS A 224 -0.17 14.53 1.28
N LEU A 225 0.10 14.63 -0.02
CA LEU A 225 0.58 15.86 -0.63
C LEU A 225 -0.50 16.96 -0.60
N VAL A 226 -0.05 18.20 -0.60
CA VAL A 226 -0.88 19.41 -0.60
C VAL A 226 -0.65 20.18 -1.91
N GLY A 227 -1.56 21.08 -2.28
CA GLY A 227 -1.43 21.87 -3.50
C GLY A 227 -1.57 21.05 -4.79
N LEU A 228 -2.41 20.01 -4.77
CA LEU A 228 -2.58 19.12 -5.94
C LEU A 228 -3.38 19.76 -7.07
N LYS A 229 -4.13 20.83 -6.80
CA LYS A 229 -4.79 21.60 -7.85
C LYS A 229 -3.76 22.23 -8.78
N GLU A 230 -2.73 22.85 -8.22
CA GLU A 230 -1.65 23.50 -8.96
C GLU A 230 -0.81 22.48 -9.75
N VAL A 231 -0.64 21.26 -9.21
CA VAL A 231 0.04 20.16 -9.94
C VAL A 231 -0.78 19.75 -11.16
N VAL A 232 -2.09 19.54 -10.99
CA VAL A 232 -2.99 19.16 -12.07
C VAL A 232 -3.09 20.28 -13.13
N ASP A 233 -3.14 21.54 -12.72
CA ASP A 233 -3.17 22.69 -13.64
C ASP A 233 -1.88 22.76 -14.49
N ARG A 234 -0.70 22.45 -13.92
CA ARG A 234 0.57 22.37 -14.66
C ARG A 234 0.65 21.19 -15.64
N LEU A 235 0.04 20.06 -15.30
CA LEU A 235 0.01 18.89 -16.19
C LEU A 235 -0.78 19.18 -17.47
N GLY A 236 -1.79 20.07 -17.41
CA GLY A 236 -2.44 20.64 -18.59
C GLY A 236 -2.92 19.59 -19.59
N SER A 237 -2.43 19.66 -20.84
CA SER A 237 -2.84 18.75 -21.93
C SER A 237 -2.40 17.31 -21.75
N ARG A 238 -1.57 16.99 -20.75
CA ARG A 238 -1.25 15.59 -20.37
C ARG A 238 -2.46 14.92 -19.72
N LEU A 239 -3.45 15.69 -19.28
CA LEU A 239 -4.65 15.20 -18.62
C LEU A 239 -5.90 15.49 -19.44
N ARG A 240 -6.93 14.70 -19.17
CA ARG A 240 -8.31 14.92 -19.58
C ARG A 240 -9.22 14.89 -18.36
N THR A 241 -10.38 15.51 -18.47
CA THR A 241 -11.37 15.56 -17.40
C THR A 241 -12.62 14.77 -17.74
N TYR A 242 -13.21 14.20 -16.71
CA TYR A 242 -14.54 13.63 -16.73
C TYR A 242 -15.34 14.19 -15.54
N THR A 243 -16.63 13.90 -15.52
CA THR A 243 -17.52 14.14 -14.39
C THR A 243 -18.00 12.79 -13.88
N ASP A 244 -18.21 12.62 -12.58
CA ASP A 244 -18.88 11.42 -12.07
C ASP A 244 -20.39 11.65 -11.85
N GLU A 245 -21.10 10.60 -11.46
CA GLU A 245 -22.54 10.66 -11.17
C GLU A 245 -22.91 11.65 -10.04
N ALA A 246 -21.95 12.02 -9.19
CA ALA A 246 -22.11 13.02 -8.13
C ALA A 246 -21.72 14.44 -8.58
N GLY A 247 -21.36 14.64 -9.85
CA GLY A 247 -20.97 15.94 -10.40
C GLY A 247 -19.54 16.39 -10.08
N ARG A 248 -18.68 15.52 -9.52
CA ARG A 248 -17.29 15.85 -9.21
C ARG A 248 -16.42 15.72 -10.45
N THR A 249 -15.45 16.62 -10.61
CA THR A 249 -14.44 16.52 -11.66
C THR A 249 -13.43 15.42 -11.34
N LEU A 250 -13.31 14.46 -12.25
CA LEU A 250 -12.27 13.44 -12.27
C LEU A 250 -11.21 13.83 -13.30
N TYR A 251 -9.95 13.65 -12.94
CA TYR A 251 -8.81 13.81 -13.83
C TYR A 251 -8.30 12.43 -14.23
N ASP A 252 -7.87 12.29 -15.48
CA ASP A 252 -7.20 11.10 -15.98
C ASP A 252 -6.10 11.50 -16.97
N VAL A 253 -5.17 10.58 -17.26
CA VAL A 253 -4.20 10.79 -18.33
C VAL A 253 -4.90 10.88 -19.68
N ALA A 254 -4.45 11.79 -20.54
CA ALA A 254 -5.13 12.12 -21.79
C ALA A 254 -5.23 10.93 -22.75
N ASP A 255 -4.21 10.07 -22.75
CA ASP A 255 -4.11 8.81 -23.50
C ASP A 255 -4.75 7.61 -22.76
N GLY A 256 -5.36 7.84 -21.60
CA GLY A 256 -5.96 6.82 -20.76
C GLY A 256 -7.21 6.23 -21.40
N GLN A 257 -7.28 4.90 -21.42
CA GLN A 257 -8.48 4.18 -21.82
C GLN A 257 -9.35 3.88 -20.59
N LEU A 258 -10.67 3.94 -20.81
CA LEU A 258 -11.67 3.49 -19.85
C LEU A 258 -12.03 2.06 -20.20
N ALA A 259 -12.13 1.22 -19.19
CA ALA A 259 -12.56 -0.17 -19.37
C ALA A 259 -14.06 -0.23 -19.66
N ASP A 260 -14.47 -1.23 -20.44
CA ASP A 260 -15.87 -1.53 -20.68
C ASP A 260 -16.55 -1.96 -19.36
N PRO A 261 -17.65 -1.30 -18.94
CA PRO A 261 -18.33 -1.60 -17.68
C PRO A 261 -18.90 -3.02 -17.59
N ASP A 262 -19.10 -3.68 -18.74
CA ASP A 262 -19.64 -5.04 -18.84
C ASP A 262 -18.56 -6.13 -18.79
N LEU A 263 -17.26 -5.74 -18.74
CA LEU A 263 -16.19 -6.72 -18.57
C LEU A 263 -16.42 -7.55 -17.30
N PRO A 264 -16.27 -8.88 -17.37
CA PRO A 264 -16.36 -9.73 -16.19
C PRO A 264 -15.17 -9.44 -15.26
N ALA A 265 -15.43 -9.26 -13.97
CA ALA A 265 -14.37 -9.18 -12.96
C ALA A 265 -14.33 -10.50 -12.18
N PRO A 266 -13.20 -11.23 -12.23
CA PRO A 266 -13.05 -12.48 -11.49
C PRO A 266 -12.98 -12.22 -9.97
N VAL A 267 -13.15 -13.29 -9.19
CA VAL A 267 -12.88 -13.24 -7.76
C VAL A 267 -11.40 -12.91 -7.52
N ARG A 268 -11.14 -11.99 -6.59
CA ARG A 268 -9.78 -11.66 -6.14
C ARG A 268 -9.75 -11.53 -4.63
N TYR A 269 -8.90 -12.30 -3.98
CA TYR A 269 -8.52 -12.08 -2.60
C TYR A 269 -7.41 -11.01 -2.56
N LEU A 270 -7.52 -10.03 -1.69
CA LEU A 270 -6.56 -8.92 -1.61
C LEU A 270 -5.83 -8.92 -0.27
N GLY A 271 -4.65 -8.30 -0.22
CA GLY A 271 -3.99 -8.04 1.06
C GLY A 271 -4.77 -7.01 1.91
N TRP A 272 -4.66 -7.07 3.23
CA TRP A 272 -5.37 -6.11 4.12
C TRP A 272 -4.88 -4.65 4.00
N TYR A 273 -3.80 -4.40 3.25
CA TYR A 273 -3.34 -3.06 2.89
C TYR A 273 -3.36 -2.80 1.36
N ASP A 274 -4.24 -3.46 0.62
CA ASP A 274 -4.23 -3.39 -0.84
C ASP A 274 -4.58 -1.99 -1.39
N ASN A 275 -3.83 -1.57 -2.41
CA ASN A 275 -3.96 -0.26 -3.02
C ASN A 275 -5.36 -0.01 -3.61
N ALA A 276 -6.08 -1.05 -4.05
CA ALA A 276 -7.43 -0.92 -4.59
C ALA A 276 -8.41 -0.31 -3.55
N LEU A 277 -8.15 -0.49 -2.26
CA LEU A 277 -8.98 0.04 -1.17
C LEU A 277 -8.43 1.34 -0.56
N LEU A 278 -7.12 1.57 -0.68
CA LEU A 278 -6.42 2.64 0.06
C LEU A 278 -6.05 3.86 -0.79
N SER A 279 -6.16 3.79 -2.11
CA SER A 279 -5.64 4.82 -3.03
C SER A 279 -6.66 5.87 -3.44
N HIS A 280 -7.91 5.78 -2.97
CA HIS A 280 -8.96 6.78 -3.18
C HIS A 280 -9.55 7.23 -1.85
N LYS A 281 -9.99 8.50 -1.82
CA LYS A 281 -10.84 9.01 -0.75
C LYS A 281 -12.24 8.45 -0.91
N ASP A 282 -12.77 8.50 -2.14
CA ASP A 282 -14.02 7.83 -2.47
C ASP A 282 -13.77 6.37 -2.84
N ARG A 283 -14.24 5.48 -1.97
CA ARG A 283 -14.07 4.04 -2.11
C ARG A 283 -15.27 3.35 -2.73
N THR A 284 -16.33 4.07 -3.09
CA THR A 284 -17.56 3.49 -3.68
C THR A 284 -17.31 2.65 -4.92
N ARG A 285 -16.22 2.95 -5.65
CA ARG A 285 -15.72 2.19 -6.78
C ARG A 285 -15.21 0.78 -6.45
N ILE A 286 -15.01 0.41 -5.18
CA ILE A 286 -14.66 -0.96 -4.75
C ILE A 286 -15.55 -1.42 -3.61
N VAL A 287 -15.87 -0.53 -2.67
CA VAL A 287 -16.73 -0.79 -1.50
C VAL A 287 -18.14 -0.30 -1.81
N PRO A 288 -19.12 -1.19 -2.04
CA PRO A 288 -20.48 -0.77 -2.35
C PRO A 288 -21.06 0.20 -1.31
N GLU A 289 -21.90 1.13 -1.77
CA GLU A 289 -22.66 1.99 -0.88
C GLU A 289 -23.52 1.14 0.08
N GLY A 290 -23.59 1.54 1.35
CA GLY A 290 -24.27 0.77 2.38
C GLY A 290 -23.53 -0.48 2.86
N SER A 291 -22.30 -0.75 2.36
CA SER A 291 -21.49 -1.84 2.89
C SER A 291 -21.27 -1.68 4.39
N SER A 292 -21.59 -2.73 5.14
CA SER A 292 -21.33 -2.79 6.58
C SER A 292 -19.84 -3.04 6.89
N ILE A 293 -19.01 -3.38 5.89
CA ILE A 293 -17.57 -3.59 6.06
C ILE A 293 -16.85 -2.24 5.99
N THR A 294 -16.17 -1.88 7.07
CA THR A 294 -15.36 -0.67 7.15
C THR A 294 -13.88 -0.99 6.96
N LEU A 295 -13.04 0.02 6.69
CA LEU A 295 -11.59 -0.18 6.74
C LEU A 295 -11.10 -0.65 8.12
N ALA A 296 -11.75 -0.21 9.21
CA ALA A 296 -11.40 -0.68 10.56
C ALA A 296 -11.68 -2.18 10.74
N SER A 297 -12.63 -2.72 9.99
CA SER A 297 -12.90 -4.17 9.93
C SER A 297 -11.76 -4.95 9.25
N MET A 298 -10.95 -4.29 8.42
CA MET A 298 -9.74 -4.82 7.78
C MET A 298 -8.51 -4.54 8.66
N SER A 299 -8.58 -4.98 9.92
CA SER A 299 -7.48 -4.91 10.88
C SER A 299 -6.76 -6.25 10.98
N SER A 300 -5.57 -6.24 11.61
CA SER A 300 -4.61 -7.34 11.70
C SER A 300 -5.22 -8.74 11.51
N ASN A 301 -4.92 -9.36 10.36
CA ASN A 301 -5.34 -10.70 9.90
C ASN A 301 -6.72 -10.84 9.26
N ARG A 302 -7.45 -9.75 8.95
CA ARG A 302 -8.63 -9.79 8.10
C ARG A 302 -8.42 -9.00 6.82
N SER A 303 -8.60 -9.69 5.69
CA SER A 303 -8.38 -9.18 4.35
C SER A 303 -9.67 -9.20 3.54
N SER A 304 -9.72 -8.48 2.42
CA SER A 304 -10.90 -8.37 1.56
C SER A 304 -10.93 -9.42 0.46
N VAL A 305 -12.13 -9.87 0.11
CA VAL A 305 -12.40 -10.58 -1.14
C VAL A 305 -13.29 -9.71 -2.03
N LEU A 306 -12.94 -9.63 -3.31
CA LEU A 306 -13.75 -9.01 -4.35
C LEU A 306 -14.54 -10.08 -5.10
N LEU A 307 -15.84 -9.85 -5.28
CA LEU A 307 -16.70 -10.58 -6.21
C LEU A 307 -17.27 -9.59 -7.21
N ASP A 308 -17.18 -9.91 -8.49
CA ASP A 308 -17.58 -9.01 -9.57
C ASP A 308 -16.97 -7.60 -9.44
N GLY A 309 -15.74 -7.54 -8.91
CA GLY A 309 -14.99 -6.30 -8.73
C GLY A 309 -15.35 -5.47 -7.48
N TYR A 310 -16.31 -5.92 -6.67
CA TYR A 310 -16.74 -5.22 -5.46
C TYR A 310 -16.44 -6.02 -4.20
N LEU A 311 -16.22 -5.31 -3.09
CA LEU A 311 -16.00 -5.90 -1.78
C LEU A 311 -17.20 -6.76 -1.38
N ALA A 312 -16.97 -8.06 -1.29
CA ALA A 312 -18.00 -9.06 -1.05
C ALA A 312 -17.87 -9.76 0.30
N GLY A 313 -16.74 -9.61 0.98
CA GLY A 313 -16.52 -10.22 2.29
C GLY A 313 -15.14 -9.93 2.86
N LEU A 314 -14.92 -10.47 4.05
CA LEU A 314 -13.62 -10.49 4.71
C LEU A 314 -13.19 -11.93 4.94
N TYR A 315 -11.92 -12.21 4.73
CA TYR A 315 -11.34 -13.51 5.04
C TYR A 315 -10.20 -13.41 6.05
N ALA A 316 -9.99 -14.50 6.78
CA ALA A 316 -8.80 -14.75 7.56
C ALA A 316 -8.26 -16.14 7.19
N ILE A 317 -6.96 -16.34 7.36
CA ILE A 317 -6.34 -17.65 7.17
C ILE A 317 -5.83 -18.15 8.52
N ARG A 318 -6.16 -19.40 8.82
CA ARG A 318 -5.72 -20.09 10.02
C ARG A 318 -5.04 -21.38 9.63
N THR A 319 -3.95 -21.68 10.32
CA THR A 319 -3.22 -22.93 10.16
C THR A 319 -3.31 -23.74 11.44
N ASP A 320 -3.65 -25.01 11.33
CA ASP A 320 -3.66 -25.97 12.44
C ASP A 320 -3.10 -27.30 11.95
N GLY A 321 -2.02 -27.77 12.57
CA GLY A 321 -1.30 -28.97 12.12
C GLY A 321 -0.94 -28.92 10.62
N ASP A 322 -1.46 -29.89 9.88
CA ASP A 322 -1.30 -30.06 8.43
C ASP A 322 -2.36 -29.33 7.59
N ARG A 323 -3.29 -28.60 8.20
CA ARG A 323 -4.38 -27.91 7.51
C ARG A 323 -4.19 -26.39 7.47
N ALA A 324 -4.57 -25.78 6.36
CA ALA A 324 -4.74 -24.34 6.21
C ALA A 324 -6.19 -24.04 5.81
N THR A 325 -6.91 -23.32 6.67
CA THR A 325 -8.30 -22.94 6.43
C THR A 325 -8.39 -21.45 6.12
N LEU A 326 -9.05 -21.11 5.01
CA LEU A 326 -9.51 -19.76 4.71
C LEU A 326 -10.95 -19.63 5.22
N GLU A 327 -11.13 -18.86 6.29
CA GLU A 327 -12.44 -18.53 6.86
C GLU A 327 -12.97 -17.26 6.19
N LEU A 328 -14.08 -17.33 5.46
CA LEU A 328 -14.68 -16.23 4.73
C LEU A 328 -16.02 -15.80 5.34
N ALA A 329 -16.10 -14.55 5.79
CA ALA A 329 -17.34 -13.89 6.19
C ALA A 329 -17.86 -12.99 5.06
N THR A 330 -18.99 -13.37 4.47
CA THR A 330 -19.64 -12.61 3.38
C THR A 330 -20.32 -11.34 3.88
N ALA A 331 -20.30 -10.27 3.07
CA ALA A 331 -20.92 -8.99 3.39
C ALA A 331 -22.45 -9.02 3.28
N ASN A 332 -22.99 -9.76 2.30
CA ASN A 332 -24.38 -9.66 1.84
C ASN A 332 -25.15 -11.00 1.91
N GLY A 333 -24.89 -11.81 2.94
CA GLY A 333 -25.54 -13.12 3.10
C GLY A 333 -25.02 -14.18 2.12
N ALA A 334 -25.83 -15.21 1.89
CA ALA A 334 -25.42 -16.38 1.11
C ALA A 334 -25.12 -16.04 -0.36
N LEU A 335 -24.02 -16.57 -0.87
CA LEU A 335 -23.63 -16.44 -2.28
C LEU A 335 -24.47 -17.37 -3.16
N SER A 336 -24.60 -17.03 -4.44
CA SER A 336 -25.09 -17.99 -5.44
C SER A 336 -24.11 -19.18 -5.52
N ARG A 337 -24.59 -20.35 -5.96
CA ARG A 337 -23.72 -21.53 -6.10
C ARG A 337 -22.51 -21.24 -7.01
N ARG A 338 -22.74 -20.54 -8.11
CA ARG A 338 -21.68 -20.14 -9.05
C ARG A 338 -20.63 -19.24 -8.39
N ASP A 339 -21.07 -18.28 -7.59
CA ASP A 339 -20.16 -17.36 -6.91
C ASP A 339 -19.41 -18.06 -5.77
N ALA A 340 -20.08 -18.96 -5.04
CA ALA A 340 -19.45 -19.79 -4.02
C ALA A 340 -18.35 -20.68 -4.61
N ASP A 341 -18.63 -21.35 -5.73
CA ASP A 341 -17.65 -22.20 -6.43
C ASP A 341 -16.43 -21.37 -6.91
N ALA A 342 -16.66 -20.15 -7.44
CA ALA A 342 -15.58 -19.26 -7.90
C ALA A 342 -14.74 -18.70 -6.73
N VAL A 343 -15.40 -18.38 -5.62
CA VAL A 343 -14.76 -17.93 -4.39
C VAL A 343 -13.91 -19.03 -3.78
N GLU A 344 -14.44 -20.25 -3.69
CA GLU A 344 -13.70 -21.42 -3.21
C GLU A 344 -12.48 -21.71 -4.08
N ALA A 345 -12.62 -21.70 -5.41
CA ALA A 345 -11.51 -21.97 -6.32
C ALA A 345 -10.34 -20.97 -6.18
N GLU A 346 -10.62 -19.67 -6.15
CA GLU A 346 -9.57 -18.65 -5.93
C GLU A 346 -8.99 -18.73 -4.50
N GLY A 347 -9.82 -19.07 -3.52
CA GLY A 347 -9.39 -19.23 -2.12
C GLY A 347 -8.43 -20.40 -1.94
N LEU A 348 -8.70 -21.53 -2.59
CA LEU A 348 -7.80 -22.69 -2.64
C LEU A 348 -6.48 -22.34 -3.31
N ALA A 349 -6.49 -21.61 -4.42
CA ALA A 349 -5.28 -21.15 -5.08
C ALA A 349 -4.43 -20.23 -4.18
N LEU A 350 -5.07 -19.34 -3.42
CA LEU A 350 -4.37 -18.51 -2.44
C LEU A 350 -3.75 -19.35 -1.30
N LEU A 351 -4.47 -20.37 -0.81
CA LEU A 351 -3.96 -21.27 0.23
C LEU A 351 -2.77 -22.09 -0.29
N GLU A 352 -2.83 -22.60 -1.52
CA GLU A 352 -1.71 -23.29 -2.16
C GLU A 352 -0.48 -22.39 -2.27
N PHE A 353 -0.68 -21.10 -2.59
CA PHE A 353 0.42 -20.13 -2.63
C PHE A 353 1.03 -19.84 -1.25
N LEU A 354 0.19 -19.57 -0.24
CA LEU A 354 0.65 -19.18 1.10
C LEU A 354 1.22 -20.38 1.89
N GLU A 355 0.54 -21.52 1.78
CA GLU A 355 0.75 -22.73 2.58
C GLU A 355 0.80 -24.00 1.70
N PRO A 356 1.76 -24.12 0.77
CA PRO A 356 1.81 -25.20 -0.22
C PRO A 356 1.93 -26.60 0.38
N ASP A 357 2.46 -26.71 1.60
CA ASP A 357 2.68 -27.98 2.30
C ASP A 357 1.49 -28.38 3.19
N LYS A 358 0.37 -27.65 3.14
CA LYS A 358 -0.82 -27.88 3.96
C LYS A 358 -2.02 -28.29 3.11
N THR A 359 -2.89 -29.11 3.67
CA THR A 359 -4.19 -29.43 3.09
C THR A 359 -5.08 -28.17 3.14
N PRO A 360 -5.51 -27.62 1.98
CA PRO A 360 -6.29 -26.39 1.96
C PRO A 360 -7.78 -26.67 2.20
N ALA A 361 -8.46 -25.75 2.87
CA ALA A 361 -9.91 -25.76 3.03
C ALA A 361 -10.47 -24.34 3.02
N VAL A 362 -11.63 -24.14 2.40
CA VAL A 362 -12.37 -22.87 2.44
C VAL A 362 -13.65 -23.07 3.24
N GLU A 363 -13.89 -22.20 4.21
CA GLU A 363 -15.04 -22.28 5.11
C GLU A 363 -15.79 -20.95 5.11
N PHE A 364 -17.10 -21.00 4.83
CA PHE A 364 -17.98 -19.84 4.94
C PHE A 364 -18.45 -19.71 6.39
N VAL A 365 -18.16 -18.57 7.02
CA VAL A 365 -18.46 -18.31 8.42
C VAL A 365 -19.41 -17.12 8.58
N GLU A 366 -20.19 -17.12 9.67
CA GLU A 366 -21.00 -15.96 10.02
C GLU A 366 -20.11 -14.79 10.46
N ARG A 367 -20.58 -13.56 10.19
CA ARG A 367 -19.87 -12.36 10.57
C ARG A 367 -20.17 -12.01 12.03
N HIS A 368 -19.17 -12.18 12.91
CA HIS A 368 -19.22 -11.73 14.30
C HIS A 368 -19.08 -10.20 14.44
#